data_AF-A0A8H2W805-F1
#
_entry.id   AF-A0A8H2W805-F1
#
_cell.length_a   1.000
_cell.length_b   1.000
_cell.length_c   1.000
_cell.angle_alpha   90.00
_cell.angle_beta   90.00
_cell.angle_gamma   90.00
#
_symmetry.space_group_name_H-M   'P 1'
#
loop_
_entity.id
_entity.type
_entity.pdbx_description
1 polymer ?
#
loop_
_entity_poly.entity_id
_entity_poly.type
_entity_poly.pdbx_seq_one_letter_code
_entity_poly.pdbx_strand_id
1 'polypeptide(L)'
;MFTGSSSVFVDRKDYDLAEIITCPMPRCINAWCKQCNQTIQGGGKHSCDGSAELETLMHQRGWKHCPGCRTPIERSMGCNHMTCTTPGCNMHFCYKCGAVVINGGTRTEIQTAVSSHFRSCALFDVPRGV
;
A
#
# COMPACT_ATOMS: atom_id res chain seq x y z
N MET A 1 8.25 -30.81 -30.76
CA MET A 1 9.39 -31.44 -30.07
C MET A 1 9.62 -30.67 -28.79
N PHE A 2 9.15 -31.19 -27.65
CA PHE A 2 9.28 -30.54 -26.35
C PHE A 2 10.72 -30.73 -25.85
N THR A 3 11.44 -29.63 -25.70
CA THR A 3 12.83 -29.57 -25.27
C THR A 3 12.95 -30.04 -23.82
N GLY A 4 13.85 -30.99 -23.56
CA GLY A 4 14.04 -31.61 -22.25
C GLY A 4 14.39 -30.61 -21.14
N SER A 5 13.96 -30.91 -19.91
CA SER A 5 14.33 -30.13 -18.73
C SER A 5 15.84 -30.24 -18.50
N SER A 6 16.58 -29.17 -18.80
CA SER A 6 18.00 -29.07 -18.49
C SER A 6 18.16 -28.45 -17.10
N SER A 7 19.05 -29.02 -16.28
CA SER A 7 19.37 -28.51 -14.94
C SER A 7 20.81 -27.99 -14.91
N VAL A 8 21.07 -27.06 -14.00
CA VAL A 8 22.41 -26.49 -13.75
C VAL A 8 22.71 -26.63 -12.26
N PHE A 9 23.96 -26.93 -11.93
CA PHE A 9 24.40 -27.02 -10.54
C PHE A 9 24.59 -25.62 -9.94
N VAL A 10 24.19 -25.45 -8.69
CA VAL A 10 24.36 -24.23 -7.90
C VAL A 10 25.18 -24.57 -6.67
N ASP A 11 26.18 -23.76 -6.34
CA ASP A 11 26.97 -23.95 -5.12
C ASP A 11 26.07 -23.76 -3.89
N ARG A 12 26.22 -24.66 -2.91
CA ARG A 12 25.38 -24.66 -1.72
C ARG A 12 25.58 -23.41 -0.87
N LYS A 13 26.81 -22.92 -0.72
CA LYS A 13 27.11 -21.72 0.08
C LYS A 13 26.51 -20.49 -0.59
N ASP A 14 26.64 -20.39 -1.91
CA ASP A 14 26.04 -19.30 -2.67
C ASP A 14 24.50 -19.32 -2.56
N TYR A 15 23.90 -20.50 -2.70
CA TYR A 15 22.46 -20.67 -2.49
C TYR A 15 22.04 -20.30 -1.07
N ASP A 16 22.79 -20.73 -0.06
CA ASP A 16 22.47 -20.49 1.35
C ASP A 16 22.49 -19.00 1.70
N LEU A 17 23.44 -18.24 1.15
CA LEU A 17 23.60 -16.80 1.37
C LEU A 17 22.63 -15.92 0.55
N ALA A 18 22.10 -16.43 -0.57
CA ALA A 18 21.23 -15.65 -1.44
C ALA A 18 19.81 -15.50 -0.87
N GLU A 19 19.32 -14.27 -0.77
CA GLU A 19 17.91 -13.99 -0.46
C GLU A 19 17.03 -14.01 -1.72
N ILE A 20 17.59 -13.59 -2.85
CA ILE A 20 16.99 -13.62 -4.17
C ILE A 20 17.76 -14.60 -5.04
N ILE A 21 17.07 -15.59 -5.60
CA ILE A 21 17.65 -16.55 -6.52
C ILE A 21 17.41 -16.06 -7.94
N THR A 22 18.49 -15.87 -8.70
CA THR A 22 18.41 -15.65 -10.14
C THR A 22 18.59 -16.99 -10.84
N CYS A 23 17.84 -17.23 -11.91
CA CYS A 23 17.93 -18.47 -12.67
C CYS A 23 19.36 -18.64 -13.22
N PRO A 24 20.08 -19.72 -12.88
CA PRO A 24 21.46 -19.92 -13.33
C PRO A 24 21.55 -20.37 -14.80
N MET A 25 20.42 -20.60 -15.47
CA MET A 25 20.38 -21.03 -16.86
C MET A 25 20.81 -19.87 -17.78
N PRO A 26 21.74 -20.10 -18.74
CA PRO A 26 22.08 -19.10 -19.73
C PRO A 26 20.83 -18.60 -20.47
N ARG A 27 20.66 -17.27 -20.55
CA ARG A 27 19.53 -16.57 -21.19
C ARG A 27 18.19 -16.59 -20.44
N CYS A 28 18.14 -17.11 -19.22
CA CYS A 28 16.97 -16.94 -18.35
C CYS A 28 17.23 -15.78 -17.37
N ILE A 29 16.41 -14.74 -17.42
CA ILE A 29 16.53 -13.57 -16.53
C ILE A 29 15.55 -13.60 -15.35
N ASN A 30 14.85 -14.73 -15.16
CA ASN A 30 13.91 -14.86 -14.06
C ASN A 30 14.64 -14.86 -12.72
N ALA A 31 14.12 -14.08 -11.77
CA ALA A 31 14.57 -14.05 -10.40
C ALA A 31 13.38 -14.21 -9.45
N TRP A 32 13.58 -14.86 -8.31
CA TRP A 32 12.54 -15.09 -7.31
C TRP A 32 13.09 -15.00 -5.89
N CYS A 33 12.22 -14.67 -4.95
CA CYS A 33 12.57 -14.67 -3.54
C CYS A 33 12.72 -16.10 -3.01
N LYS A 34 13.83 -16.40 -2.33
CA LYS A 34 14.08 -17.71 -1.72
C LYS A 34 13.06 -18.05 -0.62
N GLN A 35 12.54 -17.04 0.07
CA GLN A 35 11.65 -17.23 1.23
C GLN A 35 10.21 -17.51 0.81
N CYS A 36 9.65 -16.72 -0.12
CA CYS A 36 8.24 -16.83 -0.51
C CYS A 36 8.03 -17.40 -1.93
N ASN A 37 9.10 -17.70 -2.67
CA ASN A 37 9.09 -18.23 -4.04
C ASN A 37 8.32 -17.38 -5.07
N GLN A 38 8.09 -16.10 -4.78
CA GLN A 38 7.46 -15.19 -5.73
C GLN A 38 8.48 -14.67 -6.74
N THR A 39 8.06 -14.63 -8.00
CA THR A 39 8.89 -14.07 -9.09
C THR A 39 8.95 -12.55 -8.96
N ILE A 40 10.16 -12.00 -8.99
CA ILE A 40 10.40 -10.57 -8.89
C ILE A 40 10.51 -10.02 -10.30
N GLN A 41 9.45 -9.36 -10.75
CA GLN A 41 9.42 -8.72 -12.07
C GLN A 41 10.29 -7.47 -12.06
N GLY A 42 11.26 -7.38 -12.98
CA GLY A 42 12.00 -6.15 -13.29
C GLY A 42 13.01 -5.67 -12.23
N GLY A 43 13.50 -6.55 -11.35
CA GLY A 43 14.56 -6.19 -10.37
C GLY A 43 14.14 -5.17 -9.32
N GLY A 44 12.83 -4.98 -9.12
CA GLY A 44 12.29 -4.10 -8.09
C GLY A 44 12.57 -4.62 -6.67
N LYS A 45 12.42 -3.74 -5.67
CA LYS A 45 12.42 -4.15 -4.26
C LYS A 45 11.22 -5.06 -4.02
N HIS A 46 11.48 -6.30 -3.60
CA HIS A 46 10.47 -7.25 -3.18
C HIS A 46 10.32 -7.22 -1.66
N SER A 47 9.09 -7.34 -1.17
CA SER A 47 8.82 -7.60 0.24
C SER A 47 7.97 -8.86 0.39
N CYS A 48 8.41 -9.81 1.19
CA CYS A 48 7.69 -11.07 1.38
C CYS A 48 6.33 -10.89 2.06
N ASP A 49 6.16 -9.80 2.80
CA ASP A 49 4.91 -9.47 3.52
C ASP A 49 3.87 -8.75 2.67
N GLY A 50 4.17 -8.45 1.40
CA GLY A 50 3.26 -7.74 0.49
C GLY A 50 3.23 -6.21 0.67
N SER A 51 4.08 -5.64 1.54
CA SER A 51 4.07 -4.19 1.81
C SER A 51 4.45 -3.36 0.58
N ALA A 52 5.38 -3.83 -0.26
CA ALA A 52 5.80 -3.12 -1.47
C ALA A 52 4.66 -3.06 -2.52
N GLU A 53 3.93 -4.15 -2.67
CA GLU A 53 2.76 -4.27 -3.54
C GLU A 53 1.62 -3.36 -3.03
N LEU A 54 1.41 -3.34 -1.71
CA LEU A 54 0.42 -2.47 -1.08
C LEU A 54 0.75 -0.99 -1.28
N GLU A 55 1.99 -0.56 -1.03
CA GLU A 55 2.42 0.83 -1.25
C GLU A 55 2.26 1.26 -2.71
N THR A 56 2.61 0.37 -3.64
CA THR A 56 2.41 0.60 -5.08
C THR A 56 0.93 0.80 -5.40
N LEU A 57 0.06 -0.05 -4.86
CA LEU A 57 -1.38 0.05 -5.07
C LEU A 57 -1.95 1.33 -4.44
N MET A 58 -1.49 1.70 -3.24
CA MET A 58 -1.88 2.93 -2.57
C MET A 58 -1.57 4.15 -3.43
N HIS A 59 -0.37 4.21 -4.01
CA HIS A 59 0.01 5.27 -4.94
C HIS A 59 -0.88 5.30 -6.18
N GLN A 60 -1.09 4.15 -6.83
CA GLN A 60 -1.92 4.05 -8.05
C GLN A 60 -3.38 4.44 -7.83
N ARG A 61 -3.96 4.05 -6.69
CA ARG A 61 -5.36 4.32 -6.34
C ARG A 61 -5.57 5.65 -5.63
N GLY A 62 -4.49 6.32 -5.23
CA GLY A 62 -4.54 7.54 -4.43
C GLY A 62 -5.06 7.31 -3.00
N TRP A 63 -4.93 6.08 -2.48
CA TRP A 63 -5.31 5.77 -1.10
C TRP A 63 -4.45 6.54 -0.10
N LYS A 64 -4.97 6.74 1.11
CA LYS A 64 -4.32 7.59 2.13
C LYS A 64 -4.03 6.79 3.38
N HIS A 65 -2.92 7.10 4.03
CA HIS A 65 -2.69 6.64 5.39
C HIS A 65 -3.47 7.50 6.37
N CYS A 66 -3.96 6.87 7.44
CA CYS A 66 -4.39 7.61 8.62
C CYS A 66 -3.22 8.44 9.18
N PRO A 67 -3.39 9.75 9.44
CA PRO A 67 -2.31 10.58 9.99
C PRO A 67 -1.96 10.25 11.44
N GLY A 68 -2.82 9.49 12.15
CA GLY A 68 -2.55 9.02 13.52
C GLY A 68 -1.78 7.70 13.53
N CYS A 69 -2.45 6.61 13.14
CA CYS A 69 -1.89 5.25 13.26
C CYS A 69 -1.23 4.70 11.99
N ARG A 70 -1.20 5.46 10.89
CA ARG A 70 -0.65 5.05 9.59
C ARG A 70 -1.36 3.89 8.87
N THR A 71 -2.43 3.33 9.43
CA THR A 71 -3.26 2.33 8.75
C THR A 71 -3.66 2.84 7.35
N PRO A 72 -3.44 2.06 6.27
CA PRO A 72 -3.94 2.35 4.94
C PRO A 72 -5.48 2.44 4.91
N ILE A 73 -6.01 3.52 4.34
CA ILE A 73 -7.45 3.77 4.22
C ILE A 73 -7.82 3.92 2.75
N GLU A 74 -8.71 3.05 2.28
CA GLU A 74 -9.47 3.23 1.05
C GLU A 74 -10.76 3.99 1.36
N ARG A 75 -11.11 4.97 0.52
CA ARG A 75 -12.44 5.58 0.52
C ARG A 75 -13.21 5.09 -0.70
N SER A 76 -14.19 4.23 -0.48
CA SER A 76 -15.02 3.65 -1.55
C SER A 76 -16.12 4.62 -2.03
N MET A 77 -16.75 5.37 -1.13
CA MET A 77 -17.80 6.34 -1.43
C MET A 77 -17.96 7.39 -0.32
N GLY A 78 -18.83 8.37 -0.54
CA GLY A 78 -19.20 9.37 0.46
C GLY A 78 -18.28 10.59 0.51
N CYS A 79 -18.29 11.27 1.66
CA CYS A 79 -17.57 12.53 1.85
C CYS A 79 -16.08 12.33 2.17
N ASN A 80 -15.32 13.41 2.06
CA ASN A 80 -13.89 13.47 2.37
C ASN A 80 -13.59 13.52 3.89
N HIS A 81 -14.60 13.58 4.76
CA HIS A 81 -14.40 13.41 6.20
C HIS A 81 -14.30 11.92 6.55
N MET A 82 -13.13 11.49 7.02
CA MET A 82 -12.88 10.11 7.42
C MET A 82 -12.69 9.98 8.92
N THR A 83 -13.21 8.89 9.48
CA THR A 83 -12.90 8.43 10.84
C THR A 83 -12.06 7.17 10.73
N CYS A 84 -10.91 7.14 11.40
CA CYS A 84 -10.06 5.95 11.44
C CYS A 84 -10.79 4.81 12.20
N THR A 85 -10.86 3.64 11.56
CA THR A 85 -11.52 2.45 12.12
C THR A 85 -10.60 1.60 12.98
N THR A 86 -9.29 1.91 13.02
CA THR A 86 -8.33 1.20 13.88
C THR A 86 -8.70 1.43 15.35
N PRO A 87 -8.93 0.36 16.14
CA PRO A 87 -9.26 0.48 17.56
C PRO A 87 -8.24 1.34 18.30
N GLY A 88 -8.72 2.32 19.07
CA GLY A 88 -7.89 3.23 19.85
C GLY A 88 -7.30 4.43 19.10
N CYS A 89 -7.41 4.51 17.76
CA CYS A 89 -6.87 5.67 17.03
C CYS A 89 -7.76 6.90 17.11
N ASN A 90 -9.08 6.75 16.94
CA ASN A 90 -10.10 7.83 17.00
C ASN A 90 -9.81 9.08 16.14
N MET A 91 -8.95 8.95 15.14
CA MET A 91 -8.53 10.07 14.30
C MET A 91 -9.60 10.42 13.26
N HIS A 92 -9.98 11.69 13.22
CA HIS A 92 -10.79 12.27 12.15
C HIS A 92 -9.88 13.08 11.23
N PHE A 93 -9.93 12.82 9.92
CA PHE A 93 -9.07 13.49 8.94
C PHE A 93 -9.76 13.71 7.60
N CYS A 94 -9.22 14.63 6.80
CA CYS A 94 -9.70 14.87 5.45
C CYS A 94 -8.97 13.95 4.46
N TYR A 95 -9.71 13.11 3.74
CA TYR A 95 -9.15 12.21 2.72
C TYR A 95 -8.53 12.96 1.54
N LYS A 96 -9.09 14.12 1.18
CA LYS A 96 -8.65 14.92 0.03
C LYS A 96 -7.30 15.57 0.25
N CYS A 97 -7.14 16.30 1.37
CA CYS A 97 -5.92 17.04 1.66
C CYS A 97 -4.98 16.35 2.66
N GLY A 98 -5.43 15.30 3.34
CA GLY A 98 -4.65 14.57 4.35
C GLY A 98 -4.58 15.25 5.73
N ALA A 99 -5.16 16.44 5.90
CA ALA A 99 -5.10 17.18 7.15
C ALA A 99 -5.91 16.48 8.26
N VAL A 100 -5.36 16.52 9.48
CA VAL A 100 -6.08 16.15 10.70
C VAL A 100 -7.21 17.14 10.95
N VAL A 101 -8.40 16.62 11.22
CA VAL A 101 -9.58 17.41 11.61
C VAL A 101 -9.67 17.49 13.12
N ILE A 102 -9.64 16.33 13.81
CA ILE A 102 -9.61 16.22 15.27
C ILE A 102 -9.17 14.79 15.66
N ASN A 103 -8.66 14.60 16.89
CA ASN A 103 -8.39 13.28 17.46
C ASN A 103 -9.33 13.01 18.63
N GLY A 104 -10.34 12.15 18.43
CA GLY A 104 -11.39 11.88 19.42
C GLY A 104 -12.26 13.11 19.73
N GLY A 105 -13.15 12.95 20.71
CA GLY A 105 -14.04 14.01 21.17
C GLY A 105 -15.52 13.61 21.16
N THR A 106 -16.35 14.47 21.75
CA THR A 106 -17.80 14.35 21.71
C THR A 106 -18.33 14.61 20.29
N ARG A 107 -19.58 14.20 20.03
CA ARG A 107 -20.26 14.45 18.75
C ARG A 107 -20.23 15.93 18.35
N THR A 108 -20.42 16.83 19.31
CA THR A 108 -20.48 18.28 19.06
C THR A 108 -19.11 18.84 18.68
N GLU A 109 -18.05 18.41 19.36
CA GLU A 109 -16.66 18.82 19.05
C GLU A 109 -16.25 18.34 17.67
N ILE A 110 -16.54 17.06 17.35
CA ILE A 110 -16.28 16.49 16.03
C ILE A 110 -17.01 17.29 14.94
N GLN A 111 -18.31 17.52 15.10
CA GLN A 111 -19.10 18.27 14.11
C GLN A 111 -18.58 19.70 13.92
N THR A 112 -18.14 20.34 14.99
CA THR A 112 -17.56 21.70 14.94
C THR A 112 -16.24 21.71 14.17
N ALA A 113 -15.34 20.76 14.47
CA ALA A 113 -14.05 20.63 13.78
C ALA A 113 -14.23 20.33 12.28
N VAL A 114 -15.12 19.39 11.94
CA VAL A 114 -15.48 19.06 10.56
C VAL A 114 -15.99 20.30 9.84
N SER A 115 -16.99 20.98 10.43
CA SER A 115 -17.59 22.17 9.82
C SER A 115 -16.56 23.29 9.62
N SER A 116 -15.60 23.44 10.54
CA SER A 116 -14.52 24.42 10.43
C SER A 116 -13.57 24.10 9.27
N HIS A 117 -13.11 22.86 9.15
CA HIS A 117 -12.21 22.43 8.08
C HIS A 117 -12.84 22.63 6.69
N PHE A 118 -14.06 22.14 6.50
CA PHE A 118 -14.73 22.14 5.20
C PHE A 118 -15.34 23.49 4.79
N ARG A 119 -15.12 24.57 5.57
CA ARG A 119 -15.30 25.95 5.07
C ARG A 119 -14.26 26.32 4.01
N SER A 120 -13.10 25.67 4.02
CA SER A 120 -11.96 25.95 3.13
C SER A 120 -11.51 24.74 2.31
N CYS A 121 -12.20 23.59 2.45
CA CYS A 121 -11.89 22.35 1.77
C CYS A 121 -13.18 21.71 1.22
N ALA A 122 -13.05 20.79 0.26
CA ALA A 122 -14.21 20.16 -0.37
C ALA A 122 -14.68 18.93 0.42
N LEU A 123 -15.87 19.02 1.03
CA LEU A 123 -16.48 17.89 1.74
C LEU A 123 -16.87 16.76 0.79
N PHE A 124 -17.34 17.08 -0.41
CA PHE A 124 -17.67 16.13 -1.45
C PHE A 124 -16.83 16.39 -2.69
N ASP A 125 -16.54 15.33 -3.43
CA ASP A 125 -15.89 15.48 -4.73
C ASP A 125 -16.92 16.01 -5.74
N VAL A 126 -16.46 16.88 -6.63
CA VAL A 126 -17.27 17.34 -7.76
C VAL A 126 -17.36 16.17 -8.75
N PRO A 127 -18.55 15.72 -9.18
CA PRO A 127 -18.68 14.72 -10.22
C PRO A 127 -17.90 15.19 -11.45
N ARG A 128 -16.96 14.37 -11.93
CA ARG A 128 -16.34 14.62 -13.23
C ARG A 128 -17.47 14.43 -14.25
N GLY A 129 -17.80 15.51 -14.97
CA GLY A 129 -18.98 15.61 -15.83
C GLY A 129 -19.25 14.33 -16.61
N VAL A 130 -20.49 13.84 -16.47
CA VAL A 130 -21.12 12.87 -17.37
C VAL A 130 -21.44 13.58 -18.68
#